data_AF-A0A933HTH4-F1
#
_entry.id   AF-A0A933HTH4-F1
#
_cell.length_a   1.000
_cell.length_b   1.000
_cell.length_c   1.000
_cell.angle_alpha   90.00
_cell.angle_beta   90.00
_cell.angle_gamma   90.00
#
_symmetry.space_group_name_H-M   'P 1'
#
loop_
_entity.id
_entity.type
_entity.pdbx_description
1 polymer ?
#
loop_
_entity_poly.entity_id
_entity_poly.type
_entity_poly.pdbx_seq_one_letter_code
_entity_poly.pdbx_strand_id
1 'polypeptide(L)'
;MTFPIFRRPKRPTRPPNHSHKAAWVSKRIRASSPLSCKTTVAVNLACALAQRGALVGLLDADVHGPNVPLMMGVKEQPMAFGDHILPLRAHNVKLMSMGVLVPADVPVIWRGPMLSQALRQFLMDVVWGALDYLMIDLPPGTGDVQLSLVQSLTLAGAVLVTTPQTVALADAVKGLEMFRQMHVPILGLVENTSYYVCPDCGSRHAIFAHGGGRRSSQELERIPV
;
A
#
# COMPACT_ATOMS: atom_id res chain seq x y z
N MET A 1 -28.67 -3.60 51.84
CA MET A 1 -28.29 -2.17 51.79
C MET A 1 -26.85 -2.08 51.29
N THR A 2 -26.44 -1.35 50.24
CA THR A 2 -27.19 -0.56 49.24
C THR A 2 -26.31 -0.32 47.99
N PHE A 3 -26.86 -0.43 46.77
CA PHE A 3 -26.35 0.18 45.52
C PHE A 3 -27.16 1.48 45.27
N PRO A 4 -26.67 2.59 44.66
CA PRO A 4 -26.09 2.67 43.28
C PRO A 4 -24.65 3.29 43.29
N ILE A 5 -24.04 4.07 42.37
CA ILE A 5 -24.44 4.91 41.20
C ILE A 5 -23.32 4.92 40.11
N PHE A 6 -23.70 5.08 38.85
CA PHE A 6 -22.84 5.28 37.66
C PHE A 6 -22.04 6.60 37.65
N ARG A 7 -20.85 6.61 37.01
CA ARG A 7 -20.33 7.78 36.25
C ARG A 7 -19.57 7.39 34.96
N ARG A 8 -20.15 7.75 33.82
CA ARG A 8 -19.50 8.06 32.52
C ARG A 8 -19.90 9.49 32.15
N PRO A 9 -19.27 10.19 31.18
CA PRO A 9 -17.96 9.97 30.54
C PRO A 9 -17.04 11.21 30.62
N LYS A 10 -15.83 11.14 30.05
CA LYS A 10 -15.19 12.30 29.38
C LYS A 10 -14.50 11.89 28.07
N ARG A 11 -15.15 12.25 26.96
CA ARG A 11 -14.59 12.54 25.61
C ARG A 11 -15.38 13.75 25.09
N PRO A 12 -14.88 14.54 24.11
CA PRO A 12 -13.62 14.36 23.38
C PRO A 12 -12.63 15.52 23.61
N THR A 13 -11.33 15.22 23.61
CA THR A 13 -10.32 16.19 23.18
C THR A 13 -10.19 16.07 21.67
N ARG A 14 -10.79 17.02 20.94
CA ARG A 14 -10.60 17.41 19.53
C ARG A 14 -9.95 16.36 18.60
N PRO A 15 -10.64 15.83 17.56
CA PRO A 15 -9.97 14.98 16.57
C PRO A 15 -8.78 15.75 15.97
N PRO A 16 -7.58 15.15 15.89
CA PRO A 16 -6.47 15.76 15.18
C PRO A 16 -6.88 16.02 13.72
N ASN A 17 -6.46 17.15 13.15
CA ASN A 17 -6.75 17.44 11.76
C ASN A 17 -5.81 16.60 10.88
N HIS A 18 -6.22 15.35 10.62
CA HIS A 18 -5.38 14.26 10.11
C HIS A 18 -4.99 14.42 8.63
N SER A 19 -4.11 15.41 8.38
CA SER A 19 -3.31 15.55 7.16
C SER A 19 -2.19 14.50 7.14
N HIS A 20 -2.58 13.21 7.15
CA HIS A 20 -1.65 12.10 6.97
C HIS A 20 -0.89 12.26 5.65
N LYS A 21 0.44 12.07 5.67
CA LYS A 21 1.22 12.03 4.42
C LYS A 21 1.04 10.65 3.79
N ALA A 22 -0.07 10.50 3.06
CA ALA A 22 -0.41 9.26 2.38
C ALA A 22 0.63 8.99 1.26
N ALA A 23 1.49 7.99 1.47
CA ALA A 23 2.63 7.67 0.62
C ALA A 23 2.36 6.36 -0.13
N TRP A 24 2.25 6.41 -1.45
CA TRP A 24 1.62 5.34 -2.22
C TRP A 24 2.62 4.44 -2.91
N VAL A 25 2.22 3.18 -3.17
CA VAL A 25 3.03 2.23 -3.93
C VAL A 25 2.18 1.60 -5.04
N SER A 26 2.67 1.67 -6.26
CA SER A 26 2.06 1.16 -7.50
C SER A 26 3.20 0.74 -8.44
N LYS A 27 3.08 0.00 -9.55
CA LYS A 27 1.96 -0.66 -10.20
C LYS A 27 2.48 -2.03 -10.66
N ARG A 28 1.65 -2.87 -11.27
CA ARG A 28 2.13 -4.01 -12.08
C ARG A 28 1.22 -4.23 -13.28
N ILE A 29 1.80 -4.46 -14.46
CA ILE A 29 1.12 -5.08 -15.62
C ILE A 29 2.01 -6.26 -16.11
N ARG A 30 1.50 -7.03 -17.07
CA ARG A 30 1.52 -8.49 -17.03
C ARG A 30 2.44 -9.12 -18.09
N ALA A 31 3.39 -9.91 -17.62
CA ALA A 31 3.84 -11.12 -18.30
C ALA A 31 3.73 -12.30 -17.31
N SER A 32 3.23 -13.43 -17.79
CA SER A 32 2.94 -14.70 -17.10
C SER A 32 3.81 -15.09 -15.88
N SER A 33 3.41 -14.65 -14.67
CA SER A 33 3.61 -15.33 -13.36
C SER A 33 2.97 -14.51 -12.20
N PRO A 34 2.39 -15.13 -11.16
CA PRO A 34 1.68 -14.42 -10.09
C PRO A 34 2.59 -13.82 -8.99
N LEU A 35 2.07 -12.81 -8.27
CA LEU A 35 2.45 -12.35 -6.91
C LEU A 35 3.86 -11.70 -6.68
N SER A 36 4.06 -11.20 -5.44
CA SER A 36 5.28 -10.62 -4.79
C SER A 36 5.61 -9.11 -4.90
N CYS A 37 6.15 -8.63 -6.03
CA CYS A 37 7.13 -7.52 -6.04
C CYS A 37 6.66 -6.19 -5.37
N LYS A 38 5.50 -5.66 -5.76
CA LYS A 38 4.96 -4.38 -5.25
C LYS A 38 4.71 -4.43 -3.75
N THR A 39 3.95 -5.43 -3.29
CA THR A 39 3.61 -5.64 -1.87
C THR A 39 4.85 -5.89 -1.02
N THR A 40 5.87 -6.57 -1.58
CA THR A 40 7.18 -6.74 -0.92
C THR A 40 7.86 -5.40 -0.65
N VAL A 41 7.85 -4.49 -1.64
CA VAL A 41 8.41 -3.13 -1.47
C VAL A 41 7.58 -2.32 -0.47
N ALA A 42 6.24 -2.38 -0.54
CA ALA A 42 5.35 -1.68 0.39
C ALA A 42 5.57 -2.12 1.85
N VAL A 43 5.62 -3.44 2.11
CA VAL A 43 5.89 -4.03 3.43
C VAL A 43 7.28 -3.62 3.94
N ASN A 44 8.34 -3.78 3.14
CA ASN A 44 9.70 -3.48 3.58
C ASN A 44 9.90 -1.97 3.84
N LEU A 45 9.32 -1.09 3.02
CA LEU A 45 9.38 0.35 3.22
C LEU A 45 8.57 0.78 4.46
N ALA A 46 7.40 0.18 4.71
CA ALA A 46 6.62 0.44 5.92
C ALA A 46 7.41 0.05 7.19
N CYS A 47 8.00 -1.15 7.20
CA CYS A 47 8.85 -1.62 8.29
C CYS A 47 10.11 -0.75 8.47
N ALA A 48 10.77 -0.33 7.39
CA ALA A 48 11.96 0.52 7.46
C ALA A 48 11.66 1.93 7.99
N LEU A 49 10.48 2.49 7.68
CA LEU A 49 10.01 3.75 8.26
C LEU A 49 9.67 3.60 9.75
N ALA A 50 9.00 2.51 10.13
CA ALA A 50 8.67 2.22 11.53
C ALA A 50 9.93 1.95 12.39
N GLN A 51 10.94 1.28 11.84
CA GLN A 51 12.26 1.09 12.48
C GLN A 51 13.03 2.41 12.67
N ARG A 52 12.73 3.44 11.87
CA ARG A 52 13.25 4.81 12.04
C ARG A 52 12.40 5.67 12.99
N GLY A 53 11.43 5.06 13.69
CA GLY A 53 10.59 5.72 14.69
C GLY A 53 9.35 6.45 14.15
N ALA A 54 9.07 6.37 12.84
CA ALA A 54 7.86 6.96 12.28
C ALA A 54 6.61 6.15 12.64
N LEU A 55 5.47 6.82 12.81
CA LEU A 55 4.17 6.19 13.01
C LEU A 55 3.59 5.79 11.65
N VAL A 56 3.66 4.49 11.32
CA VAL A 56 3.29 3.95 10.00
C VAL A 56 2.01 3.12 10.04
N GLY A 57 1.12 3.40 9.09
CA GLY A 57 0.01 2.51 8.71
C GLY A 57 0.28 1.87 7.34
N LEU A 58 -0.21 0.65 7.13
CA LEU A 58 -0.15 -0.05 5.84
C LEU A 58 -1.54 -0.63 5.51
N LEU A 59 -2.14 -0.16 4.43
CA LEU A 59 -3.46 -0.53 3.95
C LEU A 59 -3.33 -1.27 2.62
N ASP A 60 -3.67 -2.56 2.64
CA ASP A 60 -3.62 -3.46 1.50
C ASP A 60 -4.94 -3.44 0.72
N ALA A 61 -4.84 -2.97 -0.53
CA ALA A 61 -5.97 -2.80 -1.45
C ALA A 61 -6.00 -3.88 -2.54
N ASP A 62 -5.07 -4.84 -2.57
CA ASP A 62 -5.01 -5.88 -3.61
C ASP A 62 -5.90 -7.08 -3.27
N VAL A 63 -7.19 -6.95 -3.59
CA VAL A 63 -8.21 -7.94 -3.21
C VAL A 63 -8.09 -9.27 -3.96
N HIS A 64 -7.26 -9.33 -5.01
CA HIS A 64 -6.95 -10.58 -5.73
C HIS A 64 -5.71 -11.29 -5.18
N GLY A 65 -4.96 -10.65 -4.29
CA GLY A 65 -3.78 -11.21 -3.64
C GLY A 65 -3.45 -10.42 -2.37
N PRO A 66 -4.25 -10.55 -1.30
CA PRO A 66 -4.08 -9.79 -0.05
C PRO A 66 -2.91 -10.35 0.77
N ASN A 67 -1.68 -10.09 0.30
CA ASN A 67 -0.47 -10.71 0.85
C ASN A 67 0.03 -10.01 2.12
N VAL A 68 -0.42 -8.79 2.44
CA VAL A 68 0.17 -8.01 3.55
C VAL A 68 0.06 -8.71 4.90
N PRO A 69 -1.09 -9.27 5.34
CA PRO A 69 -1.16 -9.97 6.62
C PRO A 69 -0.18 -11.16 6.69
N LEU A 70 -0.10 -11.96 5.61
CA LEU A 70 0.82 -13.09 5.48
C LEU A 70 2.29 -12.65 5.55
N MET A 71 2.66 -11.61 4.80
CA MET A 71 4.03 -11.07 4.77
C MET A 71 4.44 -10.40 6.09
N MET A 72 3.47 -9.88 6.85
CA MET A 72 3.68 -9.31 8.18
C MET A 72 3.58 -10.37 9.30
N GLY A 73 3.41 -11.65 8.97
CA GLY A 73 3.31 -12.75 9.93
C GLY A 73 2.01 -12.81 10.75
N VAL A 74 1.00 -12.00 10.40
CA VAL A 74 -0.24 -11.84 11.16
C VAL A 74 -1.26 -12.91 10.78
N LYS A 75 -1.77 -13.62 11.79
CA LYS A 75 -2.84 -14.63 11.67
C LYS A 75 -4.16 -14.19 12.32
N GLU A 76 -4.15 -13.03 12.95
CA GLU A 76 -5.26 -12.44 13.70
C GLU A 76 -6.27 -11.80 12.75
N GLN A 77 -7.54 -11.78 13.17
CA GLN A 77 -8.59 -11.01 12.51
C GLN A 77 -8.81 -9.68 13.27
N PRO A 78 -9.01 -8.55 12.58
CA PRO A 78 -9.24 -7.26 13.22
C PRO A 78 -10.56 -7.26 13.96
N MET A 79 -10.56 -6.71 15.17
CA MET A 79 -11.75 -6.65 16.01
C MET A 79 -12.55 -5.37 15.72
N ALA A 80 -13.87 -5.51 15.58
CA ALA A 80 -14.77 -4.38 15.67
C ALA A 80 -14.83 -3.83 17.11
N PHE A 81 -14.93 -2.51 17.25
CA PHE A 81 -15.01 -1.80 18.52
C PHE A 81 -16.08 -0.70 18.41
N GLY A 82 -17.34 -1.12 18.60
CA GLY A 82 -18.49 -0.30 18.19
C GLY A 82 -18.48 -0.13 16.67
N ASP A 83 -18.73 1.09 16.20
CA ASP A 83 -18.74 1.46 14.77
C ASP A 83 -17.34 1.59 14.15
N HIS A 84 -16.28 1.24 14.88
CA HIS A 84 -14.88 1.36 14.45
C HIS A 84 -14.19 0.00 14.30
N ILE A 85 -13.14 -0.06 13.46
CA ILE A 85 -12.32 -1.26 13.25
C ILE A 85 -10.95 -1.04 13.91
N LEU A 86 -10.49 -1.97 14.76
CA LEU A 86 -9.14 -1.92 15.31
C LEU A 86 -8.13 -2.47 14.27
N PRO A 87 -7.10 -1.70 13.86
CA PRO A 87 -6.10 -2.21 12.94
C PRO A 87 -5.23 -3.27 13.61
N LEU A 88 -4.90 -4.31 12.84
CA LEU A 88 -3.90 -5.32 13.18
C LEU A 88 -2.52 -4.67 13.35
N ARG A 89 -1.57 -5.35 14.00
CA ARG A 89 -0.23 -4.77 14.27
C ARG A 89 0.88 -5.80 14.16
N ALA A 90 1.94 -5.43 13.45
CA ALA A 90 3.20 -6.17 13.40
C ALA A 90 4.36 -5.22 13.06
N HIS A 91 5.57 -5.49 13.57
CA HIS A 91 6.77 -4.68 13.30
C HIS A 91 6.61 -3.16 13.53
N ASN A 92 5.82 -2.77 14.54
CA ASN A 92 5.39 -1.39 14.84
C ASN A 92 4.55 -0.68 13.74
N VAL A 93 4.20 -1.37 12.66
CA VAL A 93 3.25 -0.93 11.63
C VAL A 93 1.82 -1.32 12.06
N LYS A 94 0.87 -0.41 11.89
CA LYS A 94 -0.58 -0.71 11.97
C LYS A 94 -1.02 -1.18 10.58
N LEU A 95 -1.77 -2.27 10.47
CA LEU A 95 -2.17 -2.82 9.17
C LEU A 95 -3.66 -3.15 9.06
N MET A 96 -4.15 -3.05 7.83
CA MET A 96 -5.50 -3.44 7.41
C MET A 96 -5.44 -3.99 5.98
N SER A 97 -6.28 -4.95 5.63
CA SER A 97 -6.30 -5.53 4.27
C SER A 97 -7.73 -5.83 3.82
N MET A 98 -8.00 -5.54 2.55
CA MET A 98 -9.23 -5.93 1.87
C MET A 98 -9.50 -7.44 1.90
N GLY A 99 -8.44 -8.27 1.98
CA GLY A 99 -8.58 -9.72 2.11
C GLY A 99 -9.24 -10.19 3.40
N VAL A 100 -9.34 -9.31 4.40
CA VAL A 100 -9.99 -9.61 5.68
C VAL A 100 -11.51 -9.40 5.63
N LEU A 101 -12.01 -8.59 4.68
CA LEU A 101 -13.45 -8.40 4.47
C LEU A 101 -14.11 -9.57 3.71
N VAL A 102 -13.32 -10.53 3.24
CA VAL A 102 -13.78 -11.66 2.42
C VAL A 102 -13.67 -12.96 3.24
N PRO A 103 -14.79 -13.58 3.62
CA PRO A 103 -14.78 -14.95 4.15
C PRO A 103 -14.15 -15.90 3.11
N ALA A 104 -13.25 -16.79 3.54
CA ALA A 104 -12.42 -17.59 2.65
C ALA A 104 -13.19 -18.41 1.60
N ASP A 105 -14.43 -18.79 1.93
CA ASP A 105 -15.28 -19.68 1.12
C ASP A 105 -16.18 -18.94 0.11
N VAL A 106 -16.13 -17.60 0.03
CA VAL A 106 -17.05 -16.79 -0.80
C VAL A 106 -16.30 -16.00 -1.90
N PRO A 107 -16.44 -16.36 -3.19
CA PRO A 107 -15.82 -15.61 -4.30
C PRO A 107 -16.58 -14.30 -4.59
N VAL A 108 -16.24 -13.24 -3.85
CA VAL A 108 -16.83 -11.89 -4.03
C VAL A 108 -16.31 -11.23 -5.31
N ILE A 109 -17.21 -10.86 -6.23
CA ILE A 109 -16.87 -10.08 -7.43
C ILE A 109 -16.81 -8.59 -7.07
N TRP A 110 -15.61 -8.07 -6.88
CA TRP A 110 -15.37 -6.67 -6.53
C TRP A 110 -15.46 -5.74 -7.74
N ARG A 111 -16.33 -4.73 -7.66
CA ARG A 111 -16.44 -3.64 -8.66
C ARG A 111 -15.74 -2.37 -8.16
N GLY A 112 -15.22 -1.55 -9.08
CA GLY A 112 -14.49 -0.30 -8.76
C GLY A 112 -15.17 0.62 -7.71
N PRO A 113 -16.49 0.88 -7.80
CA PRO A 113 -17.19 1.66 -6.77
C PRO A 113 -17.21 0.99 -5.38
N MET A 114 -17.36 -0.33 -5.30
CA MET A 114 -17.33 -1.08 -4.03
C MET A 114 -15.94 -1.03 -3.39
N LEU A 115 -14.89 -1.16 -4.20
CA LEU A 115 -13.50 -1.02 -3.76
C LEU A 115 -13.22 0.40 -3.24
N SER A 116 -13.69 1.41 -3.98
CA SER A 116 -13.59 2.82 -3.57
C SER A 116 -14.33 3.10 -2.26
N GLN A 117 -15.51 2.51 -2.07
CA GLN A 117 -16.29 2.63 -0.84
C GLN A 117 -15.61 1.92 0.33
N ALA A 118 -15.16 0.68 0.18
CA ALA A 118 -14.48 -0.08 1.23
C ALA A 118 -13.15 0.58 1.66
N LEU A 119 -12.39 1.15 0.72
CA LEU A 119 -11.16 1.87 1.05
C LEU A 119 -11.41 3.23 1.71
N ARG A 120 -12.47 3.97 1.31
CA ARG A 120 -12.94 5.14 2.07
C ARG A 120 -13.37 4.75 3.48
N GLN A 121 -14.08 3.63 3.64
CA GLN A 121 -14.48 3.11 4.94
C GLN A 121 -13.26 2.78 5.80
N PHE A 122 -12.25 2.08 5.25
CA PHE A 122 -11.00 1.80 5.94
C PHE A 122 -10.18 3.04 6.30
N LEU A 123 -10.40 4.20 5.68
CA LEU A 123 -9.74 5.45 6.03
C LEU A 123 -10.46 6.24 7.14
N MET A 124 -11.77 6.02 7.29
CA MET A 124 -12.62 6.72 8.27
C MET A 124 -12.84 5.91 9.55
N ASP A 125 -13.13 4.61 9.42
CA ASP A 125 -13.65 3.77 10.51
C ASP A 125 -12.53 3.01 11.24
N VAL A 126 -11.38 2.80 10.59
CA VAL A 126 -10.23 2.13 11.22
C VAL A 126 -9.53 3.08 12.18
N VAL A 127 -9.25 2.61 13.39
CA VAL A 127 -8.59 3.40 14.45
C VAL A 127 -7.08 3.50 14.21
N TRP A 128 -6.70 4.15 13.10
CA TRP A 128 -5.32 4.47 12.75
C TRP A 128 -4.66 5.35 13.83
N GLY A 129 -5.39 6.33 14.36
CA GLY A 129 -4.87 7.33 15.30
C GLY A 129 -3.75 8.18 14.67
N ALA A 130 -2.78 8.62 15.47
CA ALA A 130 -1.61 9.32 14.93
C ALA A 130 -0.80 8.41 13.98
N LEU A 131 -0.55 8.91 12.77
CA LEU A 131 0.33 8.34 11.74
C LEU A 131 1.01 9.50 11.01
N ASP A 132 2.32 9.40 10.83
CA ASP A 132 3.11 10.26 9.95
C ASP A 132 2.88 9.85 8.49
N TYR A 133 2.89 8.54 8.25
CA TYR A 133 2.70 7.91 6.94
C TYR A 133 1.56 6.89 6.99
N LEU A 134 0.67 6.97 6.01
CA LEU A 134 -0.22 5.86 5.66
C LEU A 134 0.17 5.36 4.27
N MET A 135 0.67 4.13 4.22
CA MET A 135 1.04 3.46 2.99
C MET A 135 -0.13 2.66 2.43
N ILE A 136 -0.34 2.75 1.11
CA ILE A 136 -1.45 2.09 0.42
C ILE A 136 -0.89 1.23 -0.71
N ASP A 137 -1.08 -0.08 -0.61
CA ASP A 137 -0.61 -1.08 -1.56
C ASP A 137 -1.71 -1.39 -2.59
N LEU A 138 -1.75 -0.62 -3.68
CA LEU A 138 -2.82 -0.65 -4.69
C LEU A 138 -2.94 -2.00 -5.43
N PRO A 139 -4.13 -2.38 -5.93
CA PRO A 139 -4.24 -3.48 -6.90
C PRO A 139 -3.43 -3.16 -8.19
N PRO A 140 -2.99 -4.20 -8.93
CA PRO A 140 -2.26 -4.05 -10.19
C PRO A 140 -3.13 -3.47 -11.32
N GLY A 141 -2.48 -2.99 -12.39
CA GLY A 141 -3.14 -2.39 -13.56
C GLY A 141 -2.90 -0.89 -13.73
N THR A 142 -3.68 -0.32 -14.66
CA THR A 142 -4.02 1.10 -14.85
C THR A 142 -5.51 1.23 -15.21
N GLY A 143 -6.31 0.20 -14.89
CA GLY A 143 -7.73 0.16 -15.26
C GLY A 143 -8.60 0.98 -14.31
N ASP A 144 -9.87 1.14 -14.69
CA ASP A 144 -10.87 2.02 -14.06
C ASP A 144 -10.98 1.87 -12.54
N VAL A 145 -10.73 0.65 -12.02
CA VAL A 145 -10.61 0.39 -10.58
C VAL A 145 -9.52 1.27 -9.95
N GLN A 146 -8.27 1.19 -10.43
CA GLN A 146 -7.15 1.93 -9.86
C GLN A 146 -7.34 3.44 -10.01
N LEU A 147 -7.87 3.89 -11.16
CA LEU A 147 -8.25 5.29 -11.39
C LEU A 147 -9.30 5.75 -10.37
N SER A 148 -10.39 4.99 -10.18
CA SER A 148 -11.44 5.30 -9.20
C SER A 148 -10.92 5.37 -7.77
N LEU A 149 -9.93 4.53 -7.42
CA LEU A 149 -9.27 4.55 -6.12
C LEU A 149 -8.44 5.82 -5.93
N VAL A 150 -7.59 6.18 -6.89
CA VAL A 150 -6.74 7.39 -6.77
C VAL A 150 -7.58 8.66 -6.83
N GLN A 151 -8.56 8.75 -7.73
CA GLN A 151 -9.51 9.89 -7.80
C GLN A 151 -10.34 10.06 -6.52
N SER A 152 -10.55 8.98 -5.76
CA SER A 152 -11.29 9.02 -4.49
C SER A 152 -10.50 9.62 -3.32
N LEU A 153 -9.20 9.87 -3.48
CA LEU A 153 -8.25 9.98 -2.36
C LEU A 153 -7.20 11.09 -2.60
N THR A 154 -6.85 11.82 -1.56
CA THR A 154 -5.81 12.87 -1.62
C THR A 154 -4.45 12.27 -1.32
N LEU A 155 -3.56 12.24 -2.32
CA LEU A 155 -2.26 11.55 -2.22
C LEU A 155 -1.14 12.56 -1.96
N ALA A 156 -0.21 12.26 -1.04
CA ALA A 156 1.00 13.09 -0.85
C ALA A 156 2.09 12.75 -1.89
N GLY A 157 2.03 11.56 -2.50
CA GLY A 157 2.84 11.15 -3.63
C GLY A 157 2.91 9.64 -3.80
N ALA A 158 3.35 9.17 -4.96
CA ALA A 158 3.44 7.75 -5.31
C ALA A 158 4.87 7.31 -5.67
N VAL A 159 5.24 6.14 -5.17
CA VAL A 159 6.43 5.37 -5.56
C VAL A 159 6.01 4.37 -6.63
N LEU A 160 6.72 4.38 -7.75
CA LEU A 160 6.57 3.36 -8.79
C LEU A 160 7.49 2.16 -8.50
N VAL A 161 6.99 0.96 -8.70
CA VAL A 161 7.72 -0.32 -8.60
C VAL A 161 7.64 -0.99 -9.96
N THR A 162 8.79 -1.38 -10.48
CA THR A 162 8.93 -2.08 -11.75
C THR A 162 9.93 -3.23 -11.62
N THR A 163 10.10 -3.99 -12.70
CA THR A 163 11.16 -5.00 -12.84
C THR A 163 11.91 -4.72 -14.15
N PRO A 164 13.14 -5.25 -14.34
CA PRO A 164 14.06 -4.75 -15.38
C PRO A 164 13.65 -5.08 -16.83
N GLN A 165 12.63 -5.91 -17.03
CA GLN A 165 12.18 -6.33 -18.36
C GLN A 165 11.46 -5.17 -19.08
N THR A 166 11.75 -4.96 -20.35
CA THR A 166 11.27 -3.83 -21.17
C THR A 166 9.75 -3.60 -21.11
N VAL A 167 8.96 -4.68 -21.01
CA VAL A 167 7.50 -4.62 -20.85
C VAL A 167 7.09 -3.93 -19.54
N ALA A 168 7.73 -4.29 -18.42
CA ALA A 168 7.45 -3.70 -17.11
C ALA A 168 7.92 -2.24 -17.02
N LEU A 169 9.00 -1.88 -17.73
CA LEU A 169 9.44 -0.48 -17.86
C LEU A 169 8.41 0.35 -18.65
N ALA A 170 7.96 -0.15 -19.81
CA ALA A 170 6.95 0.52 -20.63
C ALA A 170 5.62 0.71 -19.89
N ASP A 171 5.22 -0.26 -19.04
CA ASP A 171 4.03 -0.14 -18.21
C ASP A 171 4.23 0.77 -16.98
N ALA A 172 5.45 0.93 -16.48
CA ALA A 172 5.79 1.93 -15.47
C ALA A 172 5.66 3.35 -16.02
N VAL A 173 6.12 3.61 -17.26
CA VAL A 173 5.92 4.91 -17.96
C VAL A 173 4.43 5.24 -18.09
N LYS A 174 3.58 4.29 -18.51
CA LYS A 174 2.12 4.47 -18.51
C LYS A 174 1.54 4.72 -17.12
N GLY A 175 2.18 4.18 -16.07
CA GLY A 175 1.78 4.42 -14.67
C GLY A 175 2.11 5.84 -14.21
N LEU A 176 3.29 6.34 -14.59
CA LEU A 176 3.72 7.71 -14.33
C LEU A 176 2.75 8.71 -14.95
N GLU A 177 2.42 8.55 -16.23
CA GLU A 177 1.52 9.45 -16.95
C GLU A 177 0.12 9.49 -16.32
N MET A 178 -0.41 8.34 -15.87
CA MET A 178 -1.66 8.28 -15.12
C MET A 178 -1.62 9.14 -13.84
N PHE A 179 -0.54 9.05 -13.06
CA PHE A 179 -0.37 9.87 -11.85
C PHE A 179 -0.11 11.35 -12.15
N ARG A 180 0.62 11.66 -13.24
CA ARG A 180 0.83 13.04 -13.74
C ARG A 180 -0.50 13.72 -14.07
N GLN A 181 -1.40 13.04 -14.79
CA GLN A 181 -2.74 13.54 -15.11
C GLN A 181 -3.60 13.75 -13.84
N MET A 182 -3.42 12.92 -12.83
CA MET A 182 -4.08 13.07 -11.52
C MET A 182 -3.34 14.02 -10.55
N HIS A 183 -2.31 14.74 -11.02
CA HIS A 183 -1.53 15.72 -10.26
C HIS A 183 -0.86 15.13 -8.99
N VAL A 184 -0.56 13.83 -8.99
CA VAL A 184 0.08 13.12 -7.87
C VAL A 184 1.60 13.17 -8.03
N PRO A 185 2.35 13.74 -7.06
CA PRO A 185 3.81 13.78 -7.12
C PRO A 185 4.43 12.37 -7.16
N ILE A 186 5.42 12.16 -8.01
CA ILE A 186 6.16 10.89 -8.08
C ILE A 186 7.39 10.98 -7.18
N LEU A 187 7.44 10.11 -6.16
CA LEU A 187 8.47 10.11 -5.12
C LEU A 187 9.70 9.26 -5.49
N GLY A 188 9.60 8.45 -6.56
CA GLY A 188 10.71 7.65 -7.08
C GLY A 188 10.26 6.40 -7.85
N LEU A 189 11.23 5.72 -8.46
CA LEU A 189 11.06 4.45 -9.18
C LEU A 189 11.99 3.38 -8.58
N VAL A 190 11.41 2.24 -8.19
CA VAL A 190 12.10 1.07 -7.61
C VAL A 190 12.15 -0.05 -8.65
N GLU A 191 13.35 -0.41 -9.11
CA GLU A 191 13.59 -1.61 -9.91
C GLU A 191 13.81 -2.82 -8.97
N ASN A 192 12.76 -3.61 -8.74
CA ASN A 192 12.86 -4.85 -7.96
C ASN A 192 13.40 -6.01 -8.82
N THR A 193 13.96 -7.03 -8.16
CA THR A 193 14.44 -8.26 -8.82
C THR A 193 15.53 -8.01 -9.87
N SER A 194 16.38 -7.00 -9.65
CA SER A 194 17.43 -6.56 -10.59
C SER A 194 18.72 -7.38 -10.54
N TYR A 195 19.00 -8.08 -9.43
CA TYR A 195 20.11 -9.01 -9.30
C TYR A 195 19.84 -10.04 -8.19
N TYR A 196 20.55 -11.16 -8.28
CA TYR A 196 20.67 -12.17 -7.22
C TYR A 196 22.03 -12.00 -6.52
N VAL A 197 22.10 -12.33 -5.24
CA VAL A 197 23.36 -12.45 -4.48
C VAL A 197 23.51 -13.91 -4.09
N CYS A 198 24.58 -14.57 -4.51
CA CYS A 198 24.86 -15.95 -4.12
C CYS A 198 25.18 -15.99 -2.60
N PRO A 199 24.47 -16.81 -1.80
CA PRO A 199 24.72 -16.88 -0.36
C PRO A 199 26.09 -17.49 -0.03
N ASP A 200 26.59 -18.39 -0.88
CA ASP A 200 27.80 -19.18 -0.62
C ASP A 200 29.10 -18.42 -0.90
N CYS A 201 29.06 -17.41 -1.79
CA CYS A 201 30.25 -16.64 -2.19
C CYS A 201 30.04 -15.12 -2.34
N GLY A 202 28.85 -14.59 -2.03
CA GLY A 202 28.55 -13.16 -2.02
C GLY A 202 28.53 -12.45 -3.39
N SER A 203 28.83 -13.16 -4.48
CA SER A 203 28.87 -12.60 -5.84
C SER A 203 27.48 -12.18 -6.33
N ARG A 204 27.42 -11.08 -7.08
CA ARG A 204 26.19 -10.53 -7.65
C ARG A 204 26.00 -11.04 -9.08
N HIS A 205 24.84 -11.66 -9.32
CA HIS A 205 24.47 -12.22 -10.62
C HIS A 205 23.27 -11.46 -11.17
N ALA A 206 23.44 -10.81 -12.33
CA ALA A 206 22.35 -10.26 -13.10
C ALA A 206 21.62 -11.39 -13.86
N ILE A 207 20.88 -12.23 -13.12
CA ILE A 207 20.07 -13.34 -13.68
C ILE A 207 18.94 -12.79 -14.58
N PHE A 208 18.52 -11.56 -14.32
CA PHE A 208 17.68 -10.76 -15.20
C PHE A 208 18.48 -9.56 -15.72
N ALA A 209 17.92 -8.83 -16.69
CA ALA A 209 18.45 -7.50 -17.05
C ALA A 209 18.54 -6.59 -15.82
N HIS A 210 19.30 -5.50 -15.88
CA HIS A 210 19.46 -4.56 -14.76
C HIS A 210 19.66 -3.13 -15.26
N GLY A 211 19.36 -2.14 -14.40
CA GLY A 211 19.53 -0.73 -14.76
C GLY A 211 18.59 -0.25 -15.87
N GLY A 212 17.46 -0.94 -16.06
CA GLY A 212 16.35 -0.45 -16.87
C GLY A 212 15.67 0.72 -16.17
N GLY A 213 15.27 0.53 -14.91
CA GLY A 213 14.66 1.56 -14.07
C GLY A 213 15.56 2.79 -13.84
N ARG A 214 16.89 2.65 -13.82
CA ARG A 214 17.80 3.83 -13.79
C ARG A 214 17.72 4.63 -15.09
N ARG A 215 17.78 3.96 -16.25
CA ARG A 215 17.64 4.63 -17.55
C ARG A 215 16.27 5.28 -17.68
N SER A 216 15.20 4.56 -17.36
CA SER A 216 13.84 5.12 -17.35
C SER A 216 13.71 6.29 -16.37
N SER A 217 14.27 6.26 -15.17
CA SER A 217 14.26 7.42 -14.26
C SER A 217 14.94 8.65 -14.91
N GLN A 218 16.08 8.45 -15.57
CA GLN A 218 16.82 9.52 -16.27
C GLN A 218 16.14 9.99 -17.57
N GLU A 219 15.36 9.14 -18.23
CA GLU A 219 14.50 9.50 -19.36
C GLU A 219 13.29 10.30 -18.89
N LEU A 220 12.72 9.95 -17.74
CA LEU A 220 11.57 10.64 -17.14
C LEU A 220 11.96 11.99 -16.51
N GLU A 221 13.16 12.11 -15.94
CA GLU A 221 13.77 13.40 -15.53
C GLU A 221 13.99 14.37 -16.71
N ARG A 222 14.01 13.87 -17.96
CA ARG A 222 14.13 14.67 -19.18
C ARG A 222 12.79 15.04 -19.81
N ILE A 223 11.67 14.49 -19.32
CA ILE A 223 10.34 14.96 -19.72
C ILE A 223 10.07 16.25 -18.94
N PRO A 224 9.84 17.40 -19.61
CA PRO A 224 9.60 18.66 -18.92
C PRO A 224 8.36 18.56 -18.02
N VAL A 225 8.46 19.19 -16.85
CA VAL A 225 7.41 19.25 -15.82
C VAL A 225 6.26 20.13 -16.32
#